data_AF-A0A7I7SAZ4-F1
#
_entry.id   AF-A0A7I7SAZ4-F1
#
_cell.length_a   1.000
_cell.length_b   1.000
_cell.length_c   1.000
_cell.angle_alpha   90.00
_cell.angle_beta   90.00
_cell.angle_gamma   90.00
#
_symmetry.space_group_name_H-M   'P 1'
#
loop_
_entity.id
_entity.type
_entity.pdbx_description
1 polymer ?
#
loop_
_entity_poly.entity_id
_entity_poly.type
_entity_poly.pdbx_seq_one_letter_code
_entity_poly.pdbx_strand_id
1 'polypeptide(L)'
;MANVRQIDDEHGYGRRVTAWDCDRCGTEVAHYPGMGDVDCPDCGACYNASGQRLRDDWRDNPSNYDDDISDLDGYEMQHAGD
;
A
#
# COMPACT_ATOMS: atom_id res chain seq x y z
N MET A 1 -7.18 -7.95 9.06
CA MET A 1 -7.70 -6.86 8.22
C MET A 1 -7.61 -5.60 9.05
N ALA A 2 -6.95 -4.56 8.51
CA ALA A 2 -6.86 -3.27 9.17
C ALA A 2 -8.27 -2.71 9.44
N ASN A 3 -8.42 -1.93 10.51
CA ASN A 3 -9.71 -1.34 10.87
C ASN A 3 -9.99 -0.13 9.97
N VAL A 4 -10.54 -0.42 8.78
CA VAL A 4 -10.84 0.59 7.75
C VAL A 4 -12.04 1.44 8.17
N ARG A 5 -11.84 2.75 8.20
CA ARG A 5 -12.84 3.76 8.60
C ARG A 5 -12.90 4.89 7.58
N GLN A 6 -14.03 5.60 7.54
CA GLN A 6 -14.15 6.86 6.78
C GLN A 6 -13.85 8.03 7.70
N ILE A 7 -13.05 8.98 7.22
CA ILE A 7 -12.74 10.24 7.90
C ILE A 7 -13.14 11.42 7.02
N ASP A 8 -13.26 12.59 7.65
CA ASP A 8 -13.52 13.84 6.94
C ASP A 8 -12.31 14.28 6.10
N ASP A 9 -12.57 14.88 4.96
CA ASP A 9 -11.53 15.40 4.08
C ASP A 9 -11.03 16.76 4.55
N GLU A 10 -9.90 16.75 5.26
CA GLU A 10 -9.24 17.96 5.74
C GLU A 10 -8.69 18.85 4.60
N HIS A 11 -8.53 18.32 3.38
CA HIS A 11 -8.01 19.09 2.24
C HIS A 11 -9.12 19.82 1.46
N GLY A 12 -10.39 19.58 1.80
CA GLY A 12 -11.52 20.31 1.23
C GLY A 12 -11.87 19.96 -0.23
N TYR A 13 -11.46 18.79 -0.72
CA TYR A 13 -11.88 18.26 -2.02
C TYR A 13 -13.32 17.73 -2.00
N GLY A 14 -13.95 17.64 -0.82
CA GLY A 14 -15.33 17.23 -0.65
C GLY A 14 -15.56 15.75 -0.94
N ARG A 15 -14.52 14.92 -0.74
CA ARG A 15 -14.58 13.46 -0.98
C ARG A 15 -14.50 12.68 0.32
N ARG A 16 -14.97 11.44 0.33
CA ARG A 16 -14.79 10.53 1.48
C ARG A 16 -13.35 10.01 1.48
N VAL A 17 -12.63 10.24 2.56
CA VAL A 17 -11.28 9.71 2.77
C VAL A 17 -11.39 8.42 3.56
N THR A 18 -10.61 7.43 3.16
CA THR A 18 -10.55 6.14 3.87
C THR A 18 -9.29 6.14 4.70
N ALA A 19 -9.36 5.73 5.95
CA ALA A 19 -8.20 5.64 6.82
C ALA A 19 -8.18 4.32 7.60
N TRP A 20 -6.99 3.94 8.05
CA TRP A 20 -6.77 2.77 8.90
C TRP A 20 -5.54 2.97 9.77
N ASP A 21 -5.41 2.14 10.80
CA ASP A 21 -4.20 2.13 11.63
C ASP A 21 -3.15 1.25 10.96
N CYS A 22 -1.90 1.73 10.91
CA CYS A 22 -0.80 0.96 10.36
C CYS A 22 -0.53 -0.28 11.22
N ASP A 23 -0.57 -1.47 10.61
CA ASP A 23 -0.32 -2.76 11.26
C ASP A 23 1.09 -2.86 11.89
N ARG A 24 2.05 -2.02 11.47
CA ARG A 24 3.44 -2.04 11.95
C ARG A 24 3.71 -1.08 13.11
N CYS A 25 3.16 0.13 13.09
CA CYS A 25 3.48 1.18 14.08
C CYS A 25 2.24 1.82 14.74
N GLY A 26 1.03 1.51 14.28
CA GLY A 26 -0.22 2.08 14.82
C GLY A 26 -0.56 3.49 14.33
N THR A 27 0.33 4.15 13.60
CA THR A 27 0.07 5.48 13.01
C THR A 27 -1.09 5.40 12.00
N GLU A 28 -1.99 6.39 12.01
CA GLU A 28 -3.08 6.50 11.04
C GLU A 28 -2.53 6.72 9.62
N VAL A 29 -3.03 5.93 8.68
CA VAL A 29 -2.77 6.06 7.25
C VAL A 29 -4.05 6.53 6.60
N ALA A 30 -4.00 7.66 5.88
CA ALA A 30 -5.12 8.21 5.14
C ALA A 30 -4.93 7.97 3.64
N HIS A 31 -5.97 7.46 2.98
CA HIS A 31 -6.06 7.24 1.55
C HIS A 31 -7.12 8.15 0.94
N TYR A 32 -6.67 9.03 0.05
CA TYR A 32 -7.53 9.96 -0.66
C TYR A 32 -8.00 9.35 -1.99
N PRO A 33 -9.26 9.58 -2.39
CA PRO A 33 -9.77 9.03 -3.65
C PRO A 33 -8.95 9.46 -4.86
N GLY A 34 -8.44 8.47 -5.62
CA GLY A 34 -7.56 8.67 -6.78
C GLY A 34 -6.09 8.39 -6.49
N MET A 35 -5.70 8.14 -5.23
CA MET A 35 -4.39 7.62 -4.90
C MET A 35 -4.30 6.12 -5.23
N GLY A 36 -3.11 5.68 -5.64
CA GLY A 36 -2.75 4.26 -5.72
C GLY A 36 -2.40 3.72 -4.34
N ASP A 37 -1.30 2.97 -4.25
CA ASP A 37 -0.74 2.53 -2.99
C ASP A 37 -0.25 3.72 -2.15
N VAL A 38 -0.34 3.60 -0.83
CA VAL A 38 0.01 4.65 0.13
C VAL A 38 0.98 4.11 1.18
N ASP A 39 2.01 4.89 1.48
CA ASP A 39 2.98 4.58 2.52
C ASP A 39 2.53 5.17 3.85
N CYS A 40 2.71 4.41 4.94
CA CYS A 40 2.55 4.92 6.29
C CYS A 40 3.55 6.06 6.52
N PRO A 41 3.09 7.24 6.96
CA PRO A 41 3.95 8.43 7.06
C PRO A 41 5.05 8.32 8.11
N ASP A 42 4.95 7.36 9.03
CA ASP A 42 5.89 7.17 10.13
C ASP A 42 6.91 6.04 9.84
N CYS A 43 6.44 4.86 9.43
CA CYS A 43 7.30 3.67 9.30
C CYS A 43 7.54 3.19 7.86
N GLY A 44 6.91 3.82 6.86
CA GLY A 44 7.06 3.46 5.45
C GLY A 44 6.41 2.15 5.01
N ALA A 45 5.65 1.47 5.89
CA ALA A 45 4.86 0.30 5.48
C ALA A 45 3.83 0.71 4.41
N CYS A 46 3.79 -0.02 3.30
CA CYS A 46 2.95 0.31 2.16
C CYS A 46 1.63 -0.47 2.18
N TYR A 47 0.55 0.15 1.71
CA TYR A 47 -0.79 -0.40 1.67
C TYR A 47 -1.46 -0.12 0.32
N ASN A 48 -2.25 -1.06 -0.16
CA ASN A 48 -3.08 -0.82 -1.34
C ASN A 48 -4.28 0.08 -1.03
N ALA A 49 -5.01 0.49 -2.07
CA ALA A 49 -6.20 1.35 -1.94
C ALA A 49 -7.34 0.76 -1.09
N SER A 50 -7.28 -0.53 -0.74
CA SER A 50 -8.23 -1.21 0.15
C SER A 50 -7.71 -1.37 1.59
N GLY A 51 -6.57 -0.76 1.92
CA GLY A 51 -5.96 -0.83 3.25
C GLY A 51 -5.30 -2.18 3.57
N GLN A 52 -4.98 -2.98 2.56
CA GLN A 52 -4.22 -4.22 2.76
C GLN A 52 -2.73 -3.92 2.73
N ARG A 53 -2.00 -4.40 3.75
CA ARG A 53 -0.55 -4.25 3.83
C ARG A 53 0.13 -5.01 2.69
N LEU A 54 1.00 -4.33 1.96
CA LEU A 54 1.89 -4.92 0.96
C LEU A 54 3.16 -5.46 1.63
N ARG A 55 3.81 -6.42 0.96
CA ARG A 55 5.10 -6.98 1.41
C ARG A 55 6.16 -5.88 1.41
N ASP A 56 7.10 -5.85 2.35
CA ASP A 56 8.02 -4.70 2.50
C ASP A 56 8.95 -4.50 1.27
N ASP A 57 9.20 -5.57 0.52
CA ASP A 57 10.05 -5.66 -0.67
C ASP A 57 9.22 -5.78 -1.98
N TRP A 58 7.92 -5.50 -1.95
CA TRP A 58 7.04 -5.70 -3.11
C TRP A 58 7.49 -4.91 -4.35
N ARG A 59 8.13 -3.75 -4.14
CA ARG A 59 8.60 -2.86 -5.20
C ARG A 59 9.77 -3.45 -5.99
N ASP A 60 10.52 -4.36 -5.38
CA ASP A 60 11.67 -5.00 -6.02
C ASP A 60 11.26 -6.14 -6.96
N ASN A 61 9.97 -6.50 -7.01
CA ASN A 61 9.45 -7.49 -7.96
C ASN A 61 9.65 -6.98 -9.41
N PRO A 62 10.40 -7.69 -10.27
CA PRO A 62 10.63 -7.30 -11.66
C PRO A 62 9.36 -7.09 -12.49
N SER A 63 8.26 -7.78 -12.16
CA SER A 63 6.97 -7.61 -12.85
C SER A 63 6.40 -6.19 -12.74
N ASN A 64 6.85 -5.39 -11.77
CA ASN A 64 6.46 -3.99 -11.66
C ASN A 64 6.97 -3.12 -12.81
N TYR A 65 7.98 -3.59 -13.55
CA TYR A 65 8.71 -2.80 -14.56
C TYR A 65 8.84 -3.50 -15.92
N ASP A 66 8.54 -4.80 -16.00
CA ASP A 66 8.61 -5.61 -17.21
C ASP A 66 7.28 -6.35 -17.42
N ASP A 67 6.51 -5.88 -18.40
CA ASP A 67 5.18 -6.42 -18.74
C ASP A 67 5.23 -7.87 -19.28
N ASP A 68 6.42 -8.39 -19.64
CA ASP A 68 6.61 -9.78 -20.07
C ASP A 68 6.82 -10.75 -18.88
N ILE A 69 6.96 -10.22 -17.66
CA ILE A 69 7.17 -11.01 -16.44
C ILE A 69 5.87 -11.03 -15.62
N SER A 70 5.36 -12.22 -15.30
CA SER A 70 4.18 -12.35 -14.43
C SER A 70 4.52 -12.02 -12.97
N ASP A 71 3.52 -11.62 -12.18
CA ASP A 71 3.69 -11.35 -10.75
C ASP A 71 4.32 -12.52 -9.98
N LEU A 72 3.98 -13.75 -10.37
CA LEU A 72 4.54 -14.96 -9.76
C LEU A 72 5.99 -15.19 -10.19
N ASP A 73 6.28 -15.11 -11.49
CA ASP A 73 7.64 -15.31 -12.00
C ASP A 73 8.60 -14.26 -11.42
N GLY A 74 8.17 -13.01 -11.35
CA GLY A 74 8.96 -11.94 -10.76
C GLY A 74 9.18 -12.12 -9.25
N TYR A 75 8.18 -12.63 -8.52
CA TYR A 75 8.36 -13.03 -7.12
C TYR A 75 9.40 -14.15 -6.96
N GLU A 76 9.32 -15.20 -7.79
CA GLU A 76 10.27 -16.30 -7.76
C GLU A 76 11.70 -15.84 -8.11
N MET A 77 11.85 -14.95 -9.10
CA MET A 77 13.14 -14.34 -9.44
C MET A 77 13.73 -13.52 -8.29
N GLN A 78 12.90 -12.71 -7.63
CA GLN A 78 13.30 -11.88 -6.48
C GLN A 78 13.87 -12.73 -5.33
N HIS A 79 13.33 -13.93 -5.09
CA HIS A 79 13.70 -14.80 -3.97
C HIS A 79 14.53 -16.03 -4.38
N ALA A 80 15.03 -16.09 -5.61
CA ALA A 80 15.75 -17.26 -6.13
C ALA A 80 17.08 -17.58 -5.40
N GLY A 81 17.56 -16.67 -4.54
CA GLY A 81 18.84 -16.79 -3.82
C GLY A 81 18.77 -16.60 -2.30
N ASP A 82 17.56 -16.59 -1.72
CA ASP A 82 17.33 -16.41 -0.27
C ASP A 82 17.53 -17.70 0.56
#